data_AF-A0A7C4Z832-F1
#
_entry.id   AF-A0A7C4Z832-F1
#
_cell.length_a   1.000
_cell.length_b   1.000
_cell.length_c   1.000
_cell.angle_alpha   90.00
_cell.angle_beta   90.00
_cell.angle_gamma   90.00
#
_symmetry.space_group_name_H-M   'P 1'
#
loop_
_entity.id
_entity.type
_entity.pdbx_description
1 polymer ?
#
loop_
_entity_poly.entity_id
_entity_poly.type
_entity_poly.pdbx_seq_one_letter_code
_entity_poly.pdbx_strand_id
1 'polypeptide(L)' 'MPRLFDHERLEIYQTAIRFRTLANQINQAAPRKPAHGADHPQRVSTSLVLNIAEGAGEFS' A
#
# COMPACT_ATOMS: atom_id res chain seq x y z
N MET A 1 -5.35 -23.14 12.36
CA MET A 1 -5.87 -22.52 11.13
C MET A 1 -5.52 -21.05 11.22
N PRO A 2 -4.66 -20.54 10.33
CA PRO A 2 -4.42 -19.10 10.20
C PRO A 2 -5.78 -18.42 10.05
N ARG A 3 -6.05 -17.32 10.77
CA ARG A 3 -7.31 -16.59 10.51
C ARG A 3 -7.10 -15.77 9.25
N LEU A 4 -8.02 -15.92 8.30
CA LEU A 4 -8.03 -15.14 7.07
C LEU A 4 -7.96 -13.65 7.44
N PHE A 5 -7.01 -12.92 6.84
CA PHE A 5 -6.79 -11.48 7.04
C PHE A 5 -6.23 -11.04 8.41
N ASP A 6 -5.47 -11.88 9.13
CA ASP A 6 -4.81 -11.48 10.38
C ASP A 6 -3.92 -10.21 10.24
N HIS A 7 -3.36 -9.98 9.05
CA HIS A 7 -2.56 -8.79 8.75
C HIS A 7 -3.32 -7.47 8.93
N GLU A 8 -4.66 -7.44 8.86
CA GLU A 8 -5.46 -6.24 9.07
C GLU A 8 -5.33 -5.68 10.50
N ARG A 9 -4.98 -6.54 11.46
CA ARG A 9 -4.77 -6.17 12.86
C ARG A 9 -3.39 -5.54 13.10
N LEU A 10 -2.46 -5.69 12.16
CA LEU A 10 -1.12 -5.13 12.27
C LEU A 10 -1.17 -3.61 12.12
N GLU A 11 -0.56 -2.90 13.06
CA GLU A 11 -0.44 -1.44 13.00
C GLU A 11 0.29 -1.00 11.72
N ILE A 12 1.30 -1.76 11.31
CA ILE A 12 2.07 -1.47 10.09
C ILE A 12 1.22 -1.62 8.82
N TYR A 13 0.31 -2.60 8.78
CA TYR A 13 -0.62 -2.75 7.67
C TYR A 13 -1.58 -1.57 7.58
N GLN A 14 -2.18 -1.18 8.71
CA GLN A 14 -3.06 0.00 8.76
C GLN A 14 -2.33 1.29 8.39
N THR A 15 -1.06 1.41 8.77
CA THR A 15 -0.19 2.53 8.37
C THR A 15 0.08 2.54 6.88
N ALA A 16 0.33 1.36 6.27
CA ALA A 16 0.48 1.22 4.83
C ALA A 16 -0.79 1.59 4.06
N ILE A 17 -1.97 1.24 4.59
CA ILE A 17 -3.27 1.65 4.02
C ILE A 17 -3.41 3.18 4.04
N ARG A 18 -3.10 3.83 5.17
CA ARG A 18 -3.11 5.31 5.26
C ARG A 18 -2.12 5.94 4.28
N PHE A 19 -0.91 5.38 4.18
CA PHE A 19 0.09 5.84 3.23
C PHE A 19 -0.37 5.71 1.78
N ARG A 20 -1.03 4.61 1.41
CA ARG A 20 -1.62 4.42 0.07
C ARG A 20 -2.67 5.48 -0.26
N THR A 21 -3.53 5.82 0.71
CA THR A 21 -4.50 6.91 0.53
C THR A 21 -3.79 8.25 0.28
N LEU A 22 -2.73 8.55 1.03
CA LEU A 22 -1.93 9.76 0.82
C LEU A 22 -1.23 9.77 -0.55
N ALA A 23 -0.64 8.64 -0.96
CA ALA A 23 0.01 8.51 -2.26
C ALA A 23 -0.98 8.76 -3.43
N ASN A 24 -2.22 8.30 -3.30
CA ASN A 24 -3.28 8.57 -4.26
C ASN A 24 -3.64 10.07 -4.30
N GLN A 25 -3.75 10.74 -3.15
CA GLN A 25 -4.00 12.18 -3.08
C GLN A 25 -2.87 12.99 -3.71
N ILE A 26 -1.61 12.64 -3.43
CA ILE A 26 -0.43 13.28 -4.05
C ILE A 26 -0.45 13.11 -5.57
N ASN A 27 -0.85 11.93 -6.05
CA ASN A 27 -0.96 11.67 -7.48
C ASN A 27 -2.08 12.48 -8.15
N GLN A 28 -3.21 12.66 -7.49
CA GLN A 28 -4.33 13.45 -8.00
C GLN A 28 -4.04 14.97 -7.96
N ALA A 29 -3.30 15.44 -6.97
CA ALA A 29 -2.98 16.86 -6.79
C ALA A 29 -1.86 17.35 -7.71
N ALA A 30 -1.10 16.46 -8.33
CA ALA A 30 0.03 16.85 -9.15
C ALA A 30 -0.42 17.40 -10.52
N PRO A 31 0.15 18.54 -10.97
CA PRO A 31 -0.07 19.03 -12.33
C PRO A 31 0.44 17.99 -13.34
N ARG A 32 -0.21 17.92 -14.52
CA ARG A 32 0.07 16.97 -15.63
C ARG A 32 1.54 16.52 -15.64
N LYS A 33 1.79 15.35 -15.04
CA LYS A 33 3.13 14.80 -14.90
C LYS A 33 3.60 14.23 -16.25
N PRO A 34 4.89 14.35 -16.60
CA PRO A 34 5.47 13.54 -17.66
C PRO A 34 5.16 12.06 -17.40
N ALA A 35 4.74 11.34 -18.44
CA ALA A 35 4.14 9.99 -18.34
C ALA A 35 4.97 8.96 -17.54
N HIS A 36 6.27 9.18 -17.35
CA HIS A 36 7.19 8.24 -16.70
C HIS A 36 7.19 8.27 -15.15
N GLY A 37 6.63 9.30 -14.49
CA GLY A 37 6.70 9.44 -13.02
C GLY A 37 5.35 9.54 -12.31
N ALA A 38 4.25 9.47 -13.08
CA ALA A 38 2.91 9.73 -12.56
C ALA A 38 2.30 8.55 -11.80
N ASP A 39 2.68 7.33 -12.14
CA ASP A 39 2.15 6.10 -11.57
C ASP A 39 3.00 5.53 -10.42
N HIS A 40 4.24 6.00 -10.25
CA HIS A 40 5.18 5.48 -9.25
C HIS A 40 4.64 5.48 -7.81
N PRO A 41 4.04 6.57 -7.27
CA PRO A 41 3.48 6.56 -5.91
C PRO A 41 2.38 5.52 -5.72
N GLN A 42 1.55 5.31 -6.75
CA GLN A 42 0.49 4.30 -6.74
C GLN A 42 1.07 2.89 -6.71
N ARG A 43 2.09 2.61 -7.54
CA ARG A 43 2.74 1.30 -7.61
C ARG A 43 3.45 0.94 -6.32
N VAL A 44 4.27 1.85 -5.79
CA VAL A 44 5.03 1.60 -4.55
C VAL A 44 4.11 1.41 -3.36
N SER A 45 3.11 2.27 -3.19
CA SER A 45 2.17 2.14 -2.07
C SER A 45 1.33 0.86 -2.14
N THR A 46 0.94 0.43 -3.34
CA THR A 46 0.23 -0.85 -3.52
C THR A 46 1.13 -2.03 -3.18
N SER A 47 2.38 -2.03 -3.67
CA SER A 47 3.36 -3.07 -3.35
C SER A 47 3.58 -3.22 -1.84
N LEU A 48 3.67 -2.10 -1.12
CA LEU A 48 3.88 -2.07 0.32
C LEU A 48 2.75 -2.77 1.09
N VAL A 49 1.49 -2.48 0.73
CA VAL A 49 0.30 -3.13 1.32
C VAL A 49 0.31 -4.64 1.04
N LEU A 50 0.63 -5.04 -0.20
CA LEU A 50 0.64 -6.45 -0.61
C LEU A 50 1.74 -7.25 0.11
N ASN A 51 2.96 -6.72 0.19
CA ASN A 51 4.07 -7.41 0.83
C ASN A 51 3.86 -7.56 2.34
N ILE A 52 3.23 -6.58 3.02
CA ILE A 52 2.87 -6.74 4.44
C ILE A 52 1.82 -7.83 4.61
N ALA A 53 0.79 -7.85 3.76
CA ALA A 53 -0.26 -8.86 3.82
C ALA A 53 0.27 -10.27 3.54
N GLU A 54 1.15 -10.40 2.54
CA GLU A 54 1.82 -11.65 2.15
C GLU A 54 2.75 -12.15 3.26
N GLY A 55 3.67 -11.31 3.73
CA GLY A 55 4.63 -11.70 4.78
C GLY A 55 3.94 -12.04 6.12
N ALA A 56 2.82 -11.40 6.43
CA ALA A 56 2.01 -11.77 7.59
C ALA A 56 1.29 -13.12 7.39
N GLY A 57 0.95 -13.49 6.15
CA GLY A 57 0.39 -14.80 5.81
C GLY A 57 1.43 -15.92 5.71
N GLU A 58 2.69 -15.59 5.43
CA GLU A 58 3.80 -16.56 5.26
C GLU A 58 4.16 -17.31 6.56
N PHE A 59 3.90 -16.70 7.73
CA PHE A 59 4.18 -17.28 9.05
C PHE A 59 2.93 -17.55 9.91
N SER A 60 1.73 -17.39 9.36
CA SER A 60 0.45 -17.58 10.08
C SER A 60 -0.12 -18.99 9.93
#